data_AF-A0A6L0WP80-F1
#
_entry.id   AF-A0A6L0WP80-F1
#
_cell.length_a   1.000
_cell.length_b   1.000
_cell.length_c   1.000
_cell.angle_alpha   90.00
_cell.angle_beta   90.00
_cell.angle_gamma   90.00
#
_symmetry.space_group_name_H-M   'P 1'
#
loop_
_entity.id
_entity.type
_entity.pdbx_description
1 polymer ?
#
loop_
_entity_poly.entity_id
_entity_poly.type
_entity_poly.pdbx_seq_one_letter_code
_entity_poly.pdbx_strand_id
1 'polypeptide(L)'
;MRIEQCSFCSAPIYPGHGQVFVRNDCKVFRFCSSKCRKNFGMKRNPMKLKWTKTFRKANGKELAVDSTMDFEQRRNIPVKYNRELLGDTLKVMKRVEKIKQRRQEDLWARRMEKARLQEKQEAASALKHNIDWIEDVEIKHKARDDLVAIQQEREDKKAKRREANKKRHQKQRLAEKATGTSAFRSAKKK
;
A
#
# COMPACT_ATOMS: atom_id res chain seq x y z
N MET A 1 28.66 6.35 -17.25
CA MET A 1 27.50 7.27 -17.17
C MET A 1 26.63 6.84 -15.97
N ARG A 2 26.26 7.74 -15.06
CA ARG A 2 25.49 7.40 -13.84
C ARG A 2 24.12 8.07 -13.88
N ILE A 3 23.06 7.29 -13.63
CA ILE A 3 21.71 7.81 -13.40
C ILE A 3 21.61 8.18 -11.93
N GLU A 4 21.38 9.46 -11.66
CA GLU A 4 21.26 9.96 -10.28
C GLU A 4 19.79 10.05 -9.86
N GLN A 5 19.53 10.10 -8.56
CA GLN A 5 18.18 10.32 -8.05
C GLN A 5 17.98 11.79 -7.68
N CYS A 6 16.82 12.33 -8.03
CA CYS A 6 16.41 13.67 -7.62
C CYS A 6 16.25 13.74 -6.10
N SER A 7 16.89 14.72 -5.45
CA SER A 7 16.85 14.91 -4.00
C SER A 7 15.45 15.28 -3.47
N PHE A 8 14.55 15.76 -4.34
CA PHE A 8 13.20 16.18 -3.93
C PHE A 8 12.14 15.10 -4.20
N CYS A 9 12.05 14.60 -5.44
CA CYS A 9 10.99 13.67 -5.85
C CYS A 9 11.46 12.21 -6.00
N SER A 10 12.77 11.94 -5.90
CA SER A 10 13.39 10.62 -6.14
C SER A 10 13.11 10.03 -7.54
N ALA A 11 12.85 10.90 -8.53
CA ALA A 11 12.84 10.52 -9.94
C ALA A 11 14.28 10.32 -10.46
N PRO A 12 14.50 9.44 -11.46
CA PRO A 12 15.79 9.31 -12.10
C PRO A 12 16.15 10.60 -12.87
N ILE A 13 17.43 10.95 -12.87
CA ILE A 13 18.02 12.06 -13.60
C ILE A 13 19.03 11.47 -14.58
N TYR A 14 18.71 11.61 -15.86
CA TYR A 14 19.64 11.29 -16.93
C TYR A 14 20.62 12.45 -17.14
N PRO A 15 21.86 12.16 -17.55
CA PRO A 15 22.84 13.19 -17.91
C PRO A 15 22.30 14.20 -18.91
N GLY A 16 22.66 15.47 -18.74
CA GLY A 16 22.13 16.59 -19.53
C GLY A 16 20.76 17.11 -19.07
N HIS A 17 20.10 16.45 -18.12
CA HIS A 17 18.81 16.89 -17.59
C HIS A 17 18.90 17.46 -16.18
N GLY A 18 17.98 18.40 -15.91
CA GLY A 18 17.77 18.93 -14.57
C GLY A 18 18.77 20.02 -14.18
N GLN A 19 18.93 20.21 -12.88
CA GLN A 19 19.82 21.23 -12.31
C GLN A 19 20.50 20.69 -11.06
N VAL A 20 21.70 21.19 -10.80
CA VAL A 20 22.45 20.88 -9.58
C VAL A 20 22.56 22.15 -8.74
N PHE A 21 22.30 22.03 -7.45
CA PHE A 21 22.51 23.08 -6.47
C PHE A 21 23.54 22.60 -5.45
N VAL A 22 24.66 23.30 -5.36
CA VAL A 22 25.68 23.06 -4.35
C VAL A 22 25.47 24.07 -3.24
N ARG A 23 25.23 23.58 -2.02
CA ARG A 23 25.10 24.42 -0.84
C ARG A 23 26.47 24.62 -0.18
N ASN A 24 26.63 25.69 0.59
CA ASN A 24 27.89 26.04 1.27
C ASN A 24 28.46 24.93 2.17
N ASP A 25 27.64 23.99 2.65
CA ASP A 25 28.08 22.79 3.39
C ASP A 25 28.59 21.66 2.48
N CYS A 26 28.98 21.99 1.25
CA CYS A 26 29.40 21.07 0.20
C CYS A 26 28.35 19.99 -0.17
N LYS A 27 27.09 20.12 0.27
CA LYS A 27 26.04 19.18 -0.11
C LYS A 27 25.52 19.49 -1.50
N VAL A 28 25.54 18.45 -2.33
CA VAL A 28 25.07 18.50 -3.71
C VAL A 28 23.63 18.00 -3.78
N PHE A 29 22.72 18.90 -4.13
CA PHE A 29 21.32 18.57 -4.41
C PHE A 29 21.11 18.50 -5.92
N ARG A 30 20.61 17.37 -6.40
CA ARG A 30 20.29 17.17 -7.82
C ARG A 30 18.78 17.21 -8.00
N PHE A 31 18.31 17.97 -8.98
CA PHE A 31 16.89 18.11 -9.28
C PHE A 31 16.60 17.68 -10.70
N CYS A 32 15.54 16.89 -10.92
CA CYS A 32 15.15 16.46 -12.26
C CYS A 32 14.54 17.58 -13.12
N SER A 33 13.91 18.58 -12.49
CA SER A 33 13.21 19.66 -13.19
C SER A 33 13.13 20.94 -12.36
N SER A 34 12.80 22.05 -13.04
CA SER A 34 12.59 23.35 -12.41
C SER A 34 11.48 23.32 -11.34
N LYS A 35 10.45 22.46 -11.48
CA LYS A 35 9.42 22.22 -10.46
C LYS A 35 10.02 21.79 -9.12
N CYS A 36 10.96 20.83 -9.15
CA CYS A 36 11.62 20.35 -7.94
C CYS A 36 12.53 21.44 -7.34
N ARG A 37 13.29 22.14 -8.19
CA ARG A 37 14.14 23.25 -7.76
C ARG A 37 13.36 24.38 -7.09
N LYS A 38 12.24 24.83 -7.69
CA LYS A 38 11.37 25.88 -7.15
C LYS A 38 10.75 25.46 -5.82
N ASN A 39 10.25 24.22 -5.70
CA ASN A 39 9.71 23.72 -4.43
C ASN A 39 10.77 23.64 -3.32
N PHE A 40 12.01 23.28 -3.68
CA PHE A 40 13.14 23.32 -2.75
C PHE A 40 13.49 24.75 -2.32
N GLY A 41 13.49 25.71 -3.25
CA GLY A 41 13.66 27.15 -2.95
C GLY A 41 12.58 27.70 -2.03
N MET A 42 11.32 27.26 -2.21
CA MET A 42 10.20 27.54 -1.31
C MET A 42 10.25 26.75 0.02
N LYS A 43 11.33 26.01 0.29
CA LYS A 43 11.52 25.20 1.51
C LYS A 43 10.37 24.22 1.80
N ARG A 44 9.68 23.75 0.77
CA ARG A 44 8.58 22.79 0.94
C ARG A 44 9.12 21.42 1.35
N ASN A 45 8.52 20.80 2.35
CA ASN A 45 8.94 19.46 2.80
C ASN A 45 8.40 18.38 1.83
N PRO A 46 9.25 17.62 1.12
CA PRO A 46 8.81 16.61 0.16
C PRO A 46 7.97 15.49 0.80
N MET A 47 8.10 15.24 2.12
CA MET A 47 7.27 14.27 2.84
C MET A 47 5.81 14.70 3.01
N LYS A 48 5.47 15.98 2.74
CA LYS A 48 4.10 16.49 2.77
C LYS A 48 3.47 16.59 1.37
N LEU A 49 4.26 16.47 0.30
CA LEU A 49 3.77 16.63 -1.07
C LEU A 49 3.34 15.27 -1.65
N LYS A 50 2.04 15.10 -1.88
CA LYS A 50 1.41 13.82 -2.25
C LYS A 50 2.01 13.10 -3.48
N TRP A 51 2.64 13.84 -4.39
CA TRP A 51 3.16 13.32 -5.66
C TRP A 51 4.61 12.81 -5.58
N THR A 52 5.35 13.13 -4.51
CA THR A 52 6.74 12.69 -4.35
C THR A 52 6.79 11.20 -3.95
N LYS A 53 7.85 10.49 -4.36
CA LYS A 53 8.04 9.10 -3.90
C LYS A 53 8.30 9.03 -2.39
N THR A 54 8.95 10.06 -1.82
CA THR A 54 9.19 10.15 -0.38
C THR A 54 7.89 10.17 0.42
N PHE A 55 6.90 10.99 0.02
CA PHE A 55 5.56 10.97 0.60
C PHE A 55 4.91 9.59 0.44
N ARG A 56 5.00 9.00 -0.75
CA ARG A 56 4.37 7.71 -1.04
C ARG A 56 4.94 6.57 -0.18
N LYS A 57 6.26 6.50 -0.01
CA LYS A 57 6.91 5.52 0.88
C LYS A 57 6.52 5.73 2.34
N ALA A 58 6.55 6.97 2.83
CA ALA A 58 6.20 7.28 4.23
C ALA A 58 4.73 6.94 4.56
N ASN A 59 3.81 7.09 3.60
CA ASN A 59 2.39 6.79 3.79
C ASN A 59 2.00 5.36 3.35
N GLY A 60 2.97 4.45 3.21
CA GLY A 60 2.70 3.05 2.85
C GLY A 60 2.07 2.86 1.47
N LYS A 61 2.24 3.83 0.56
CA LYS A 61 1.71 3.74 -0.81
C LYS A 61 2.62 2.98 -1.76
N GLU A 62 3.89 2.88 -1.43
CA GLU A 62 4.92 2.12 -2.14
C GLU A 62 5.61 1.18 -1.16
N LEU A 63 6.27 0.15 -1.71
CA LEU A 63 7.12 -0.74 -0.93
C LEU A 63 8.28 0.08 -0.34
N ALA A 64 8.43 0.06 0.98
CA ALA A 64 9.46 0.85 1.69
C ALA A 64 10.58 -0.03 2.26
N VAL A 65 10.23 -1.21 2.81
CA VAL A 65 11.16 -2.17 3.41
C VAL A 65 11.02 -3.48 2.67
N ASP A 66 12.00 -3.82 1.85
CA ASP A 66 12.04 -5.08 1.11
C ASP A 66 13.47 -5.49 0.76
N SER A 67 13.75 -6.79 0.77
CA SER A 67 15.09 -7.34 0.46
C SER A 67 15.53 -7.08 -0.97
N THR A 68 14.61 -6.80 -1.89
CA THR A 68 14.99 -6.41 -3.27
C THR A 68 15.70 -5.07 -3.34
N MET A 69 15.52 -4.19 -2.34
CA MET A 69 16.16 -2.87 -2.33
C MET A 69 17.64 -2.92 -1.96
N ASP A 70 18.07 -3.96 -1.24
CA ASP A 70 19.47 -4.12 -0.82
C ASP A 70 20.42 -4.27 -2.02
N PHE A 71 19.91 -4.77 -3.15
CA PHE A 71 20.67 -4.86 -4.40
C PHE A 71 21.00 -3.50 -5.03
N GLU A 72 20.28 -2.43 -4.69
CA GLU A 72 20.52 -1.06 -5.21
C GLU A 72 21.54 -0.27 -4.36
N GLN A 73 22.16 -0.90 -3.35
CA GLN A 73 23.11 -0.24 -2.45
C GLN A 73 24.35 0.28 -3.17
N ARG A 74 24.80 1.49 -2.80
CA ARG A 74 26.05 2.06 -3.28
C ARG A 74 27.24 1.30 -2.68
N ARG A 75 28.05 0.67 -3.54
CA ARG A 75 29.32 0.04 -3.14
C ARG A 75 30.46 1.05 -3.27
N ASN A 76 31.21 1.25 -2.19
CA ASN A 76 32.37 2.15 -2.17
C ASN A 76 33.68 1.41 -2.46
N ILE A 77 33.69 0.08 -2.40
CA ILE A 77 34.85 -0.76 -2.71
C ILE A 77 34.65 -1.37 -4.10
N PRO A 78 35.53 -1.08 -5.07
CA PRO A 78 35.47 -1.70 -6.38
C PRO A 78 36.00 -3.15 -6.31
N VAL A 79 35.44 -4.02 -7.14
CA VAL A 79 35.92 -5.39 -7.34
C VAL A 79 36.62 -5.46 -8.69
N LYS A 80 37.67 -6.29 -8.80
CA LYS A 80 38.34 -6.54 -10.08
C LYS A 80 37.33 -7.11 -11.08
N TYR A 81 37.42 -6.67 -12.34
CA TYR A 81 36.55 -7.15 -13.39
C TYR A 81 36.68 -8.66 -13.59
N ASN A 82 35.54 -9.36 -13.57
CA ASN A 82 35.41 -10.75 -13.97
C ASN A 82 34.17 -10.89 -14.89
N ARG A 83 34.36 -11.51 -16.06
CA ARG A 83 33.31 -11.67 -17.08
C ARG A 83 32.16 -12.57 -16.60
N GLU A 84 32.48 -13.65 -15.86
CA GLU A 84 31.47 -14.59 -15.33
C GLU A 84 30.58 -13.89 -14.31
N LEU A 85 31.21 -13.19 -13.35
CA LEU A 85 30.52 -12.37 -12.34
C LEU A 85 29.60 -11.34 -12.99
N LEU A 86 30.06 -10.65 -14.03
CA LEU A 86 29.23 -9.68 -14.76
C LEU A 86 28.02 -10.37 -15.43
N GLY A 87 28.25 -11.51 -16.09
CA GLY A 87 27.21 -12.28 -16.76
C GLY A 87 26.10 -12.72 -15.80
N ASP A 88 26.48 -13.22 -14.63
CA ASP A 88 25.53 -13.64 -13.61
C ASP A 88 24.82 -12.46 -12.95
N THR A 89 25.51 -11.34 -12.74
CA THR A 89 24.90 -10.11 -12.23
C THR A 89 23.78 -9.61 -13.14
N LEU A 90 23.98 -9.62 -14.46
CA LEU A 90 22.95 -9.21 -15.43
C LEU A 90 21.72 -10.12 -15.42
N LYS A 91 21.90 -11.43 -15.22
CA LYS A 91 20.78 -12.39 -15.06
C LYS A 91 20.01 -12.11 -13.77
N VAL A 92 20.73 -11.91 -12.67
CA VAL A 92 20.15 -11.64 -11.34
C VAL A 92 19.37 -10.32 -11.37
N MET A 93 19.89 -9.26 -11.97
CA MET A 93 19.22 -7.95 -12.06
C MET A 93 17.82 -8.08 -12.70
N LYS A 94 17.70 -8.79 -13.83
CA LYS A 94 16.40 -9.01 -14.49
C LYS A 94 15.42 -9.79 -13.61
N ARG A 95 15.91 -10.78 -12.87
CA ARG A 95 15.09 -11.57 -11.94
C ARG A 95 14.61 -10.74 -10.76
N VAL A 96 15.49 -9.92 -10.17
CA VAL A 96 15.17 -9.03 -9.04
C VAL A 96 14.10 -8.01 -9.44
N GLU A 97 14.20 -7.43 -10.65
CA GLU A 97 13.20 -6.48 -11.15
C GLU A 97 11.81 -7.11 -11.27
N LYS A 98 11.70 -8.33 -11.82
CA LYS A 98 10.43 -9.07 -11.90
C LYS A 98 9.83 -9.33 -10.51
N ILE A 99 10.66 -9.74 -9.55
CA ILE A 99 10.21 -9.98 -8.17
C ILE A 99 9.70 -8.69 -7.53
N LYS A 100 10.40 -7.58 -7.76
CA LYS A 100 10.02 -6.25 -7.25
C LYS A 100 8.69 -5.79 -7.84
N GLN A 101 8.47 -5.94 -9.15
CA GLN A 101 7.21 -5.59 -9.81
C GLN A 101 6.04 -6.39 -9.23
N ARG A 102 6.17 -7.72 -9.16
CA ARG A 102 5.13 -8.59 -8.56
C ARG A 102 4.77 -8.17 -7.14
N ARG A 103 5.77 -7.90 -6.28
CA ARG A 103 5.54 -7.45 -4.90
C ARG A 103 4.84 -6.10 -4.83
N GLN A 104 5.13 -5.19 -5.76
CA GLN A 104 4.46 -3.90 -5.85
C GLN A 104 3.00 -4.02 -6.31
N GLU A 105 2.74 -4.91 -7.26
CA GLU A 105 1.38 -5.25 -7.73
C GLU A 105 0.54 -5.85 -6.60
N ASP A 106 1.12 -6.79 -5.85
CA ASP A 106 0.46 -7.39 -4.67
C ASP A 106 0.11 -6.32 -3.62
N LEU A 107 1.02 -5.40 -3.33
CA LEU A 107 0.79 -4.29 -2.41
C LEU A 107 -0.34 -3.38 -2.91
N TRP A 108 -0.35 -3.07 -4.21
CA TRP A 108 -1.41 -2.28 -4.82
C TRP A 108 -2.76 -2.99 -4.75
N ALA A 109 -2.82 -4.27 -5.10
CA ALA A 109 -4.05 -5.07 -5.07
C ALA A 109 -4.66 -5.10 -3.66
N ARG A 110 -3.85 -5.37 -2.63
CA ARG A 110 -4.29 -5.33 -1.21
C ARG A 110 -4.80 -3.97 -0.78
N ARG A 111 -4.22 -2.88 -1.31
CA ARG A 111 -4.67 -1.51 -1.01
C ARG A 111 -5.99 -1.19 -1.70
N MET A 112 -6.15 -1.58 -2.97
CA MET A 112 -7.35 -1.28 -3.75
C MET A 112 -8.54 -2.17 -3.37
N GLU A 113 -8.32 -3.33 -2.77
CA GLU A 113 -9.37 -4.21 -2.27
C GLU A 113 -10.37 -3.48 -1.35
N LYS A 114 -9.85 -2.64 -0.43
CA LYS A 114 -10.70 -1.84 0.47
C LYS A 114 -11.56 -0.83 -0.30
N ALA A 115 -10.97 -0.15 -1.29
CA ALA A 115 -11.68 0.82 -2.11
C ALA A 115 -12.77 0.14 -2.95
N ARG A 116 -12.47 -1.02 -3.56
CA ARG A 116 -13.46 -1.82 -4.31
C ARG A 116 -14.64 -2.26 -3.44
N LEU A 117 -14.39 -2.59 -2.17
CA LEU A 117 -15.46 -2.94 -1.23
C LEU A 117 -16.32 -1.72 -0.88
N GLN A 118 -15.71 -0.55 -0.69
CA GLN A 118 -16.43 0.71 -0.44
C GLN A 118 -17.28 1.11 -1.64
N GLU A 119 -16.71 1.08 -2.85
CA GLU A 119 -17.41 1.38 -4.10
C GLU A 119 -18.65 0.47 -4.29
N LYS A 120 -18.54 -0.83 -4.01
CA LYS A 120 -19.69 -1.74 -4.04
C LYS A 120 -20.77 -1.37 -3.01
N GLN A 121 -20.37 -0.93 -1.82
CA GLN A 121 -21.31 -0.51 -0.78
C GLN A 121 -21.99 0.81 -1.12
N GLU A 122 -21.22 1.77 -1.64
CA GLU A 122 -21.71 3.06 -2.10
C GLU A 122 -22.65 2.89 -3.29
N ALA A 123 -22.31 2.05 -4.26
CA ALA A 123 -23.20 1.71 -5.38
C ALA A 123 -24.51 1.08 -4.91
N ALA A 124 -24.46 0.11 -3.99
CA ALA A 124 -25.67 -0.48 -3.40
C ALA A 124 -26.50 0.55 -2.61
N SER A 125 -25.83 1.47 -1.89
CA SER A 125 -26.51 2.54 -1.15
C SER A 125 -27.15 3.56 -2.09
N ALA A 126 -26.45 3.96 -3.16
CA ALA A 126 -26.93 4.87 -4.17
C ALA A 126 -28.15 4.26 -4.89
N LEU A 127 -28.08 2.98 -5.24
CA LEU A 127 -29.21 2.26 -5.83
C LEU A 127 -30.41 2.19 -4.87
N LYS A 128 -30.17 2.00 -3.56
CA LYS A 128 -31.24 2.04 -2.55
C LYS A 128 -31.94 3.40 -2.45
N HIS A 129 -31.20 4.51 -2.51
CA HIS A 129 -31.75 5.86 -2.38
C HIS A 129 -32.40 6.37 -3.67
N ASN A 130 -31.83 6.01 -4.83
CA ASN A 130 -32.21 6.56 -6.14
C ASN A 130 -33.03 5.57 -6.97
N ILE A 131 -33.59 4.53 -6.35
CA ILE A 131 -34.34 3.48 -7.09
C ILE A 131 -35.55 4.04 -7.84
N ASP A 132 -36.12 5.14 -7.33
CA ASP A 132 -37.30 5.76 -7.90
C ASP A 132 -37.02 6.64 -9.12
N TRP A 133 -35.75 6.98 -9.38
CA TRP A 133 -35.34 7.72 -10.58
C TRP A 133 -35.19 6.82 -11.81
N ILE A 134 -35.33 5.51 -11.65
CA ILE A 134 -35.31 4.54 -12.76
C ILE A 134 -36.68 4.58 -13.44
N GLU A 135 -36.73 5.11 -14.67
CA GLU A 135 -37.95 5.21 -15.48
C GLU A 135 -38.39 3.84 -16.02
N ASP A 136 -37.42 3.00 -16.43
CA ASP A 136 -37.68 1.66 -16.93
C ASP A 136 -38.20 0.72 -15.82
N VAL A 137 -39.46 0.30 -15.96
CA VAL A 137 -40.17 -0.50 -14.97
C VAL A 137 -39.46 -1.85 -14.71
N GLU A 138 -39.00 -2.54 -15.77
CA GLU A 138 -38.31 -3.82 -15.64
C GLU A 138 -36.98 -3.71 -14.88
N ILE A 139 -36.20 -2.66 -15.17
CA ILE A 139 -34.92 -2.42 -14.52
C ILE A 139 -35.14 -2.05 -13.05
N LYS A 140 -36.19 -1.28 -12.77
CA LYS A 140 -36.60 -0.92 -11.41
C LYS A 140 -37.00 -2.15 -10.57
N HIS A 141 -37.73 -3.11 -11.15
CA HIS A 141 -38.07 -4.36 -10.46
C HIS A 141 -36.82 -5.21 -10.19
N LYS A 142 -35.95 -5.41 -11.18
CA LYS A 142 -34.68 -6.14 -11.01
C LYS A 142 -33.79 -5.51 -9.93
N ALA A 143 -33.67 -4.19 -9.93
CA ALA A 143 -32.91 -3.45 -8.93
C ALA A 143 -33.47 -3.60 -7.51
N ARG A 144 -34.80 -3.72 -7.35
CA ARG A 144 -35.45 -3.99 -6.06
C ARG A 144 -35.15 -5.41 -5.57
N ASP A 145 -35.25 -6.40 -6.46
CA ASP A 145 -34.97 -7.80 -6.13
C ASP A 145 -33.50 -7.98 -5.73
N ASP A 146 -32.58 -7.34 -6.46
CA ASP A 146 -31.15 -7.32 -6.13
C ASP A 146 -30.87 -6.70 -4.75
N LEU A 147 -31.58 -5.62 -4.38
CA LEU A 147 -31.45 -5.03 -3.04
C LEU A 147 -31.92 -5.98 -1.92
N VAL A 148 -33.03 -6.69 -2.13
CA VAL A 148 -33.53 -7.66 -1.15
C VAL A 148 -32.55 -8.82 -1.00
N ALA A 149 -32.02 -9.34 -2.11
CA ALA A 149 -30.99 -10.38 -2.10
C ALA A 149 -29.72 -9.93 -1.36
N ILE A 150 -29.24 -8.72 -1.62
CA ILE A 150 -28.09 -8.14 -0.91
C ILE A 150 -28.35 -8.00 0.60
N GLN A 151 -29.58 -7.64 1.00
CA GLN A 151 -29.94 -7.53 2.41
C GLN A 151 -29.95 -8.89 3.11
N GLN A 152 -30.55 -9.91 2.49
CA GLN A 152 -30.58 -11.27 3.00
C GLN A 152 -29.16 -11.84 3.14
N GLU A 153 -28.31 -11.68 2.12
CA GLU A 153 -26.90 -12.10 2.21
C GLU A 153 -26.14 -11.43 3.36
N ARG A 154 -26.40 -10.14 3.63
CA ARG A 154 -25.75 -9.41 4.72
C ARG A 154 -26.19 -9.94 6.08
N GLU A 155 -27.47 -10.26 6.26
CA GLU A 155 -27.98 -10.87 7.49
C GLU A 155 -27.46 -12.30 7.67
N ASP A 156 -27.37 -13.11 6.62
CA ASP A 156 -26.78 -14.45 6.67
C ASP A 156 -25.29 -14.42 7.03
N LYS A 157 -24.53 -13.50 6.44
CA LYS A 157 -23.11 -13.29 6.79
C LYS A 157 -22.96 -12.84 8.25
N LYS A 158 -23.85 -11.98 8.76
CA LYS A 158 -23.89 -11.59 10.18
C LYS A 158 -24.24 -12.78 11.08
N ALA A 159 -25.23 -13.58 10.71
CA ALA A 159 -25.66 -14.76 11.47
C ALA A 159 -24.52 -15.79 11.57
N LYS A 160 -23.86 -16.13 10.46
CA LYS A 160 -22.68 -17.02 10.41
C LYS A 160 -21.53 -16.51 11.28
N ARG A 161 -21.25 -15.20 11.22
CA ARG A 161 -20.21 -14.57 12.07
C ARG A 161 -20.56 -14.60 13.56
N ARG A 162 -21.84 -14.40 13.93
CA ARG A 162 -22.33 -14.52 15.31
C ARG A 162 -22.19 -15.96 15.82
N GLU A 163 -22.56 -16.95 15.00
CA GLU A 163 -22.44 -18.37 15.34
C GLU A 163 -20.97 -18.79 15.50
N ALA A 164 -20.09 -18.37 14.58
CA ALA A 164 -18.66 -18.62 14.69
C ALA A 164 -18.05 -18.02 15.96
N ASN A 165 -18.47 -16.80 16.35
CA ASN A 165 -18.01 -16.17 17.57
C ASN A 165 -18.51 -16.88 18.84
N LYS A 166 -19.78 -17.36 18.84
CA LYS A 166 -20.33 -18.22 19.91
C LYS A 166 -19.52 -19.51 20.05
N LYS A 167 -19.24 -20.21 18.95
CA LYS A 167 -18.41 -21.43 18.93
C LYS A 167 -17.00 -21.17 19.45
N ARG A 168 -16.38 -20.04 19.07
CA ARG A 168 -15.06 -19.64 19.56
C ARG A 168 -15.05 -19.37 21.07
N HIS A 169 -16.04 -18.65 21.59
CA HIS A 169 -16.21 -18.42 23.02
C HIS A 169 -16.47 -19.71 23.80
N GLN A 170 -17.28 -20.63 23.26
CA GLN A 170 -17.55 -21.92 23.88
C GLN A 170 -16.29 -22.78 23.94
N LYS A 171 -15.48 -22.79 22.87
CA LYS A 171 -14.17 -23.46 22.84
C LYS A 171 -13.17 -22.86 23.84
N GLN A 172 -13.15 -21.52 23.98
CA GLN A 172 -12.33 -20.85 25.00
C GLN A 172 -12.77 -21.23 26.42
N ARG A 173 -14.08 -21.22 26.72
CA ARG A 173 -14.61 -21.63 28.03
C ARG A 173 -14.33 -23.09 28.36
N LEU A 174 -14.38 -23.98 27.36
CA LEU A 174 -14.02 -25.40 27.53
C LEU A 174 -12.52 -25.57 27.78
N ALA A 175 -11.68 -24.80 27.08
CA ALA A 175 -10.24 -24.78 27.30
C ALA A 175 -9.86 -24.24 28.69
N GLU A 176 -10.48 -23.15 29.14
CA GLU A 176 -10.30 -22.58 30.49
C GLU A 176 -10.74 -23.56 31.60
N LYS A 177 -11.81 -24.34 31.38
CA LYS A 177 -12.22 -25.41 32.29
C LYS A 177 -11.24 -26.57 32.32
N ALA A 178 -10.61 -26.91 31.19
CA ALA A 178 -9.65 -28.00 31.08
C ALA A 178 -8.28 -27.66 31.70
N THR A 179 -7.87 -26.39 31.67
CA THR A 179 -6.59 -25.94 32.26
C THR A 179 -6.68 -25.63 33.76
N GLY A 180 -7.87 -25.71 34.38
CA GLY A 180 -8.07 -25.50 35.82
C GLY A 180 -7.79 -24.07 36.34
N THR A 181 -7.36 -23.16 35.48
CA THR A 181 -7.06 -21.76 35.81
C THR A 181 -8.32 -20.92 35.71
N SER A 182 -9.17 -20.92 36.75
CA SER A 182 -10.19 -19.88 36.88
C SER A 182 -9.47 -18.56 37.14
N ALA A 183 -9.52 -17.62 36.19
CA ALA A 183 -8.99 -16.28 36.39
C ALA A 183 -9.80 -15.61 37.52
N PHE A 184 -9.25 -15.61 38.73
CA PHE A 184 -9.74 -14.86 39.87
C PHE A 184 -9.67 -13.37 39.49
N ARG A 185 -10.79 -12.83 38.98
CA ARG A 185 -10.93 -11.39 38.77
C ARG A 185 -10.89 -10.73 40.14
N SER A 186 -9.73 -10.19 40.49
CA SER A 186 -9.52 -9.27 41.61
C SER A 186 -10.59 -8.16 41.55
N ALA A 187 -11.63 -8.30 42.36
CA ALA A 187 -12.53 -7.24 42.72
C ALA A 187 -11.80 -6.25 43.65
N LYS A 188 -11.98 -4.95 43.39
CA LYS A 188 -11.77 -3.81 44.31
C LYS A 188 -10.48 -3.82 45.15
N LYS A 189 -9.51 -2.98 44.74
CA LYS A 189 -8.73 -2.17 45.69
C LYS A 189 -9.15 -0.72 45.55
N LYS A 190 -9.27 -0.08 46.72
CA LYS A 190 -9.69 1.29 47.02
C LYS A 190 -9.04 2.33 46.12
#